data_AF-A0A497TTY4-F1
#
_entry.id   AF-A0A497TTY4-F1
#
_cell.length_a   1.000
_cell.length_b   1.000
_cell.length_c   1.000
_cell.angle_alpha   90.00
_cell.angle_beta   90.00
_cell.angle_gamma   90.00
#
_symmetry.space_group_name_H-M   'P 1'
#
loop_
_entity.id
_entity.type
_entity.pdbx_description
1 polymer ?
#
loop_
_entity_poly.entity_id
_entity_poly.type
_entity_poly.pdbx_seq_one_letter_code
_entity_poly.pdbx_strand_id
1 'polypeptide(L)'
;MDNLTKNLRNFIDNSNWVFAKIYAKTWPHEYIVRDNVDANTFLDFVRHIRSHGYFGKFYNKDITYFDDSHMVYRTMGAPIEETTIINRCRKEQTYEYRLARNDLPNNEI
;
A
#
# COMPACT_ATOMS: atom_id res chain seq x y z
N MET A 1 -11.42 12.48 4.39
CA MET A 1 -10.54 13.48 5.03
C MET A 1 -9.27 12.75 5.40
N ASP A 2 -8.15 13.15 4.82
CA ASP A 2 -6.85 12.49 5.01
C ASP A 2 -6.41 12.69 6.47
N ASN A 3 -6.45 11.63 7.26
CA ASN A 3 -6.20 11.70 8.71
C ASN A 3 -4.70 11.55 9.08
N LEU A 4 -3.80 11.90 8.15
CA LEU A 4 -2.37 11.76 8.38
C LEU A 4 -1.83 12.87 9.29
N THR A 5 -1.06 12.47 10.31
CA THR A 5 -0.28 13.42 11.09
C THR A 5 0.81 14.03 10.21
N LYS A 6 1.31 15.23 10.58
CA LYS A 6 2.43 15.87 9.86
C LYS A 6 3.66 14.97 9.78
N ASN A 7 3.94 14.18 10.83
CA ASN A 7 5.06 13.24 10.83
C ASN A 7 4.88 12.14 9.77
N LEU A 8 3.69 11.53 9.72
CA LEU A 8 3.40 10.48 8.73
C LEU A 8 3.37 11.04 7.30
N ARG A 9 2.83 12.25 7.10
CA ARG A 9 2.90 12.96 5.81
C ARG A 9 4.36 13.15 5.36
N ASN A 10 5.19 13.72 6.21
CA ASN A 10 6.60 13.93 5.90
C ASN A 10 7.32 12.62 5.60
N PHE A 11 7.01 11.55 6.34
CA PHE A 11 7.56 10.22 6.11
C PHE A 11 7.20 9.69 4.71
N ILE A 12 5.93 9.71 4.31
CA ILE A 12 5.54 9.16 3.00
C ILE A 12 6.06 9.98 1.83
N ASP A 13 6.13 11.31 1.98
CA ASP A 13 6.56 12.23 0.92
C ASP A 13 8.08 12.18 0.70
N ASN A 14 8.86 11.95 1.76
CA ASN A 14 10.33 11.92 1.69
C ASN A 14 10.91 10.50 1.66
N SER A 15 10.10 9.45 1.78
CA SER A 15 10.56 8.07 1.65
C SER A 15 10.98 7.76 0.22
N ASN A 16 12.06 6.97 0.07
CA ASN A 16 12.48 6.47 -1.23
C ASN A 16 11.66 5.23 -1.62
N TRP A 17 10.62 5.42 -2.43
CA TRP A 17 9.75 4.36 -2.89
C TRP A 17 10.39 3.58 -4.04
N VAL A 18 10.47 2.26 -3.88
CA VAL A 18 11.07 1.35 -4.87
C VAL A 18 9.96 0.82 -5.77
N PHE A 19 10.09 1.04 -7.08
CA PHE A 19 9.14 0.49 -8.05
C PHE A 19 9.33 -1.03 -8.23
N ALA A 20 8.25 -1.79 -8.08
CA ALA A 20 8.25 -3.24 -8.18
C ALA A 20 8.22 -3.72 -9.65
N LYS A 21 9.39 -3.70 -10.30
CA LYS A 21 9.54 -3.98 -11.75
C LYS A 21 8.90 -5.29 -12.22
N ILE A 22 8.95 -6.35 -11.40
CA ILE A 22 8.37 -7.66 -11.74
C ILE A 22 6.87 -7.57 -12.00
N TYR A 23 6.16 -6.67 -11.31
CA TYR A 23 4.72 -6.50 -11.42
C TYR A 23 4.32 -5.34 -12.34
N ALA A 24 5.27 -4.73 -13.05
CA ALA A 24 5.01 -3.52 -13.85
C ALA A 24 3.90 -3.69 -14.89
N LYS A 25 3.76 -4.90 -15.47
CA LYS A 25 2.74 -5.21 -16.48
C LYS A 25 1.38 -5.62 -15.90
N THR A 26 1.36 -6.14 -14.67
CA THR A 26 0.15 -6.72 -14.08
C THR A 26 -0.39 -5.83 -12.97
N TRP A 27 0.41 -5.57 -11.94
CA TRP A 27 0.04 -4.80 -10.77
C TRP A 27 1.12 -3.77 -10.46
N PRO A 28 1.23 -2.66 -11.23
CA PRO A 28 2.26 -1.67 -11.00
C PRO A 28 2.06 -1.00 -9.63
N HIS A 29 3.08 -1.14 -8.77
CA HIS A 29 3.10 -0.57 -7.44
C HIS A 29 4.53 -0.23 -7.02
N GLU A 30 4.63 0.56 -5.97
CA GLU A 30 5.88 0.87 -5.30
C GLU A 30 5.83 0.34 -3.87
N TYR A 31 7.00 0.22 -3.25
CA TYR A 31 7.10 -0.20 -1.87
C TYR A 31 8.25 0.47 -1.14
N ILE A 32 8.14 0.50 0.19
CA ILE A 32 9.25 0.83 1.09
C ILE A 32 9.56 -0.38 1.96
N VAL A 33 10.84 -0.55 2.30
CA VAL A 33 11.32 -1.62 3.18
C VAL A 33 11.69 -0.99 4.51
N ARG A 34 11.20 -1.58 5.62
CA ARG A 34 11.39 -1.08 6.98
C ARG A 34 12.86 -0.77 7.30
N ASP A 35 13.77 -1.64 6.90
CA ASP A 35 15.21 -1.53 7.19
C ASP A 35 15.88 -0.33 6.49
N ASN A 36 15.23 0.26 5.49
CA ASN A 36 15.76 1.38 4.72
C ASN A 36 15.21 2.74 5.18
N VAL A 37 14.40 2.77 6.23
CA VAL A 37 13.74 3.98 6.75
C VAL A 37 13.73 3.97 8.28
N ASP A 38 13.23 5.05 8.90
CA ASP A 38 13.00 5.06 10.34
C ASP A 38 11.95 4.00 10.72
N ALA A 39 12.38 2.96 11.43
CA ALA A 39 11.54 1.80 11.74
C ALA A 39 10.32 2.16 12.61
N ASN A 40 10.45 3.15 13.50
CA ASN A 40 9.35 3.58 14.36
C ASN A 40 8.26 4.28 13.55
N THR A 41 8.63 5.24 12.72
CA THR A 41 7.69 5.96 11.86
C THR A 41 7.06 5.03 10.81
N PHE A 42 7.83 4.05 10.31
CA PHE A 42 7.28 2.97 9.47
C PHE A 42 6.17 2.20 10.19
N LEU A 43 6.42 1.73 11.42
CA LEU A 43 5.43 0.99 12.19
C LEU A 43 4.23 1.86 12.58
N ASP A 44 4.44 3.13 12.87
CA ASP A 44 3.35 4.08 13.09
C ASP A 44 2.47 4.23 11.85
N PHE A 45 3.08 4.21 10.66
CA PHE A 45 2.31 4.21 9.42
C PHE A 45 1.55 2.88 9.21
N VAL A 46 2.16 1.73 9.52
CA VAL A 46 1.45 0.43 9.52
C VAL A 46 0.22 0.47 10.44
N ARG A 47 0.38 0.98 11.67
CA ARG A 47 -0.71 1.14 12.64
C ARG A 47 -1.78 2.10 12.13
N HIS A 48 -1.37 3.18 11.47
CA HIS A 48 -2.30 4.15 10.87
C HIS A 48 -3.15 3.50 9.78
N ILE A 49 -2.51 2.81 8.82
CA ILE A 49 -3.20 2.07 7.74
C ILE A 49 -4.23 1.10 8.33
N ARG A 50 -3.87 0.36 9.38
CA ARG A 50 -4.79 -0.64 9.97
C ARG A 50 -5.94 -0.04 10.77
N SER A 51 -5.73 1.10 11.42
CA SER A 51 -6.76 1.74 12.26
C SER A 51 -7.68 2.68 11.49
N HIS A 52 -7.23 3.24 10.36
CA HIS A 52 -7.98 4.22 9.57
C HIS A 52 -8.31 3.74 8.15
N GLY A 53 -7.79 2.59 7.75
CA GLY A 53 -8.08 1.98 6.48
C GLY A 53 -9.43 1.29 6.42
N TYR A 54 -9.72 0.72 5.27
CA TYR A 54 -10.91 -0.09 5.00
C TYR A 54 -10.50 -1.49 4.53
N PHE A 55 -11.38 -2.46 4.75
CA PHE A 55 -11.20 -3.80 4.19
C PHE A 55 -11.57 -3.80 2.71
N GLY A 56 -10.69 -4.38 1.90
CA GLY A 56 -10.95 -4.64 0.50
C GLY A 56 -10.35 -5.98 0.08
N LYS A 57 -10.58 -6.34 -1.17
CA LYS A 57 -10.05 -7.59 -1.73
C LYS A 57 -8.81 -7.37 -2.60
N PHE A 58 -7.96 -8.38 -2.64
CA PHE A 58 -7.02 -8.61 -3.74
C PHE A 58 -7.17 -10.05 -4.17
N TYR A 59 -7.92 -10.27 -5.26
CA TYR A 59 -8.48 -11.59 -5.57
C TYR A 59 -9.19 -12.18 -4.34
N ASN A 60 -8.78 -13.37 -3.89
CA ASN A 60 -9.39 -14.05 -2.75
C ASN A 60 -8.82 -13.62 -1.39
N LYS A 61 -7.87 -12.69 -1.35
CA LYS A 61 -7.24 -12.22 -0.09
C LYS A 61 -7.92 -10.98 0.45
N ASP A 62 -8.21 -10.97 1.74
CA ASP A 62 -8.59 -9.77 2.48
C ASP A 62 -7.36 -8.92 2.79
N ILE A 63 -7.42 -7.64 2.45
CA ILE A 63 -6.35 -6.68 2.67
C ILE A 63 -6.94 -5.40 3.26
N THR A 64 -6.22 -4.79 4.20
CA THR A 64 -6.53 -3.43 4.67
C THR A 64 -5.85 -2.42 3.75
N TYR A 65 -6.65 -1.53 3.17
CA TYR A 65 -6.22 -0.44 2.31
C TYR A 65 -6.42 0.90 2.99
N PHE A 66 -5.56 1.86 2.71
CA PHE A 66 -5.69 3.23 3.17
C PHE A 66 -5.54 4.17 1.97
N ASP A 67 -6.55 4.97 1.70
CA ASP A 67 -6.55 5.96 0.62
C ASP A 67 -5.97 7.28 1.15
N ASP A 68 -5.05 7.87 0.40
CA ASP A 68 -4.56 9.23 0.65
C ASP A 68 -4.25 9.92 -0.68
N SER A 69 -4.98 11.01 -0.95
CA SER A 69 -4.95 11.71 -2.24
C SER A 69 -5.17 10.73 -3.43
N HIS A 70 -4.17 10.56 -4.30
CA HIS A 70 -4.21 9.69 -5.48
C HIS A 70 -3.53 8.33 -5.28
N MET A 71 -3.08 8.05 -4.06
CA MET A 71 -2.38 6.81 -3.72
C MET A 71 -3.22 5.96 -2.76
N VAL A 72 -3.05 4.65 -2.90
CA VAL A 72 -3.65 3.65 -2.02
C VAL A 72 -2.54 2.80 -1.42
N TYR A 73 -2.47 2.78 -0.10
CA TYR A 73 -1.45 2.10 0.69
C TYR A 73 -1.98 0.78 1.23
N ARG A 74 -1.12 -0.23 1.32
CA ARG A 74 -1.48 -1.54 1.90
C ARG A 74 -0.29 -2.24 2.56
N THR A 75 -0.62 -3.13 3.50
CA THR A 75 0.33 -4.11 4.06
C THR A 75 -0.06 -5.53 3.64
N MET A 76 0.83 -6.50 3.84
CA MET A 76 0.60 -7.90 3.42
C MET A 76 -0.04 -8.81 4.49
N GLY A 77 -0.45 -8.25 5.64
CA GLY A 77 -1.20 -8.97 6.67
C GLY A 77 -0.40 -9.61 7.81
N ALA A 78 0.94 -9.53 7.80
CA ALA A 78 1.77 -9.96 8.93
C ALA A 78 1.40 -9.18 10.23
N PRO A 79 1.70 -9.69 11.44
CA PRO A 79 1.64 -8.89 12.66
C PRO A 79 2.36 -7.53 12.50
N ILE A 80 1.92 -6.50 13.22
CA ILE A 80 2.47 -5.13 13.07
C ILE A 80 4.00 -5.15 13.20
N GLU A 81 4.48 -5.79 14.27
CA GLU A 81 5.91 -5.85 14.59
C GLU A 81 6.74 -6.68 13.61
N GLU A 82 6.10 -7.57 12.85
CA GLU A 82 6.71 -8.42 11.81
C GLU A 82 6.56 -7.83 10.40
N THR A 83 5.84 -6.71 10.24
CA THR A 83 5.65 -6.09 8.94
C THR A 83 6.96 -5.44 8.47
N THR A 84 7.44 -5.84 7.29
CA THR A 84 8.70 -5.37 6.71
C THR A 84 8.51 -4.48 5.48
N ILE A 85 7.32 -4.52 4.86
CA ILE A 85 7.03 -3.79 3.62
C ILE A 85 5.67 -3.08 3.73
N ILE A 86 5.63 -1.83 3.24
CA ILE A 86 4.40 -1.12 2.89
C ILE A 86 4.40 -0.91 1.39
N ASN A 87 3.30 -1.28 0.74
CA ASN A 87 3.09 -1.06 -0.69
C ASN A 87 2.19 0.14 -0.92
N ARG A 88 2.36 0.84 -2.05
CA ARG A 88 1.40 1.81 -2.56
C ARG A 88 1.20 1.68 -4.07
N CYS A 89 0.02 1.99 -4.55
CA CYS A 89 -0.25 2.16 -5.98
C CYS A 89 -1.18 3.34 -6.22
N ARG A 90 -1.30 3.75 -7.49
CA ARG A 90 -2.35 4.68 -7.91
C ARG A 90 -3.72 4.05 -7.70
N LYS A 91 -4.73 4.86 -7.38
CA LYS A 91 -6.10 4.38 -7.15
C LYS A 91 -6.65 3.56 -8.32
N GLU A 92 -6.32 3.95 -9.54
CA GLU A 92 -6.72 3.29 -10.78
C GLU A 92 -6.08 1.90 -10.94
N GLN A 93 -5.03 1.61 -10.18
CA GLN A 93 -4.29 0.35 -10.19
C GLN A 93 -4.72 -0.58 -9.04
N THR A 94 -5.71 -0.19 -8.23
CA THR A 94 -6.27 -1.07 -7.21
C THR A 94 -7.09 -2.19 -7.84
N TYR A 95 -7.19 -3.33 -7.15
CA TYR A 95 -7.93 -4.49 -7.62
C TYR A 95 -9.40 -4.16 -7.87
N GLU A 96 -10.06 -3.48 -6.94
CA GLU A 96 -11.48 -3.16 -7.03
C GLU A 96 -11.78 -2.17 -8.17
N TYR A 97 -10.91 -1.16 -8.38
CA TYR A 97 -11.06 -0.24 -9.50
C TYR A 97 -10.99 -0.97 -10.84
N ARG A 98 -10.01 -1.86 -11.00
CA ARG A 98 -9.82 -2.62 -12.24
C ARG A 98 -10.89 -3.69 -12.44
N LEU A 99 -11.32 -4.35 -11.37
CA LEU A 99 -12.44 -5.30 -11.39
C LEU A 99 -13.74 -4.62 -11.86
N ALA A 100 -14.07 -3.45 -11.31
CA ALA A 100 -15.27 -2.70 -11.70
C ALA A 100 -15.27 -2.27 -13.18
N ARG A 101 -14.11 -2.28 -13.83
CA ARG A 101 -13.92 -1.89 -15.23
C ARG A 101 -13.62 -3.06 -16.16
N ASN A 102 -13.65 -4.29 -15.65
CA ASN A 102 -13.28 -5.50 -16.37
C ASN A 102 -11.86 -5.41 -17.00
N ASP A 103 -10.92 -4.79 -16.26
CA ASP A 103 -9.52 -4.58 -16.64
C ASP A 103 -8.58 -5.34 -15.68
N LEU A 104 -8.97 -6.53 -15.24
CA LEU A 104 -8.01 -7.36 -14.48
C LEU A 104 -6.95 -7.92 -15.45
N PRO A 105 -5.66 -7.98 -15.05
CA PRO A 105 -4.67 -8.69 -15.84
C PRO A 105 -5.07 -10.17 -15.98
N ASN A 106 -4.85 -10.74 -17.17
CA ASN A 106 -4.90 -12.20 -17.31
C ASN A 106 -3.86 -12.82 -16.37
N ASN A 107 -4.18 -13.97 -15.76
CA ASN A 107 -3.36 -14.68 -14.75
C ASN A 107 -2.06 -15.28 -15.33
N GLU A 108 -1.22 -14.47 -15.98
CA GLU A 108 0.15 -14.80 -16.32
C GLU A 108 1.07 -14.21 -15.25
N ILE A 109 1.21 -14.92 -14.13
CA ILE A 109 2.36 -14.79 -13.22
C ILE A 109 3.09 -16.12 -13.26
#